data_AF-A0A842M2Q1-F1
#
_entry.id   AF-A0A842M2Q1-F1
#
_cell.length_a   1.000
_cell.length_b   1.000
_cell.length_c   1.000
_cell.angle_alpha   90.00
_cell.angle_beta   90.00
_cell.angle_gamma   90.00
#
_symmetry.space_group_name_H-M   'P 1'
#
loop_
_entity.id
_entity.type
_entity.pdbx_description
1 polymer ?
#
loop_
_entity_poly.entity_id
_entity_poly.type
_entity_poly.pdbx_seq_one_letter_code
_entity_poly.pdbx_strand_id
1 'polypeptide(L)' 'MNRISTGVEGLDKILGGGLIPRRVYLISGPPGAGKTLFALHFLNEGVKRGEREHS' A
#
# COMPACT_ATOMS: atom_id res chain seq x y z
N MET A 1 -4.79 16.16 6.46
CA MET A 1 -5.00 14.69 6.50
C MET A 1 -3.65 14.03 6.50
N ASN A 2 -3.31 13.22 7.50
CA ASN A 2 -2.04 12.48 7.52
C ASN A 2 -2.18 11.24 6.63
N ARG A 3 -1.29 11.07 5.64
CA ARG A 3 -1.30 9.92 4.71
C ARG A 3 -0.02 9.11 4.91
N ILE A 4 -0.14 7.80 4.80
CA ILE A 4 0.94 6.83 4.90
C ILE A 4 1.38 6.48 3.48
N SER A 5 2.65 6.75 3.16
CA SER A 5 3.23 6.37 1.87
C SER A 5 3.19 4.85 1.70
N THR A 6 2.81 4.38 0.52
CA THR A 6 2.79 2.96 0.16
C THR A 6 4.18 2.39 -0.13
N GLY A 7 5.21 3.24 -0.17
CA GLY A 7 6.54 2.88 -0.66
C GLY A 7 6.68 2.82 -2.18
N VAL A 8 5.57 2.91 -2.92
CA VAL A 8 5.56 2.93 -4.39
C VAL A 8 5.22 4.34 -4.86
N GLU A 9 6.21 5.09 -5.35
CA GLU A 9 6.03 6.49 -5.76
C GLU A 9 4.88 6.68 -6.77
N GLY A 10 4.80 5.81 -7.78
CA GLY A 10 3.75 5.87 -8.79
C GLY A 10 2.34 5.68 -8.19
N LEU A 11 2.21 4.81 -7.19
CA LEU A 11 0.94 4.59 -6.51
C LEU A 11 0.61 5.73 -5.55
N ASP A 12 1.60 6.25 -4.81
CA ASP A 12 1.40 7.40 -3.94
C ASP A 12 0.88 8.60 -4.75
N LYS A 13 1.38 8.82 -5.96
CA LYS A 13 0.85 9.84 -6.88
C LYS A 13 -0.62 9.60 -7.23
N ILE A 14 -0.99 8.37 -7.59
CA ILE A 14 -2.38 8.01 -7.92
C ILE A 14 -3.31 8.18 -6.71
N LEU A 15 -2.83 7.86 -5.51
CA LEU A 15 -3.59 7.95 -4.27
C LEU A 15 -3.61 9.37 -3.66
N GLY A 16 -2.87 10.32 -4.21
CA GLY A 16 -2.76 11.69 -3.70
C GLY A 16 -1.90 11.81 -2.44
N GLY A 17 -0.77 11.09 -2.39
CA GLY A 17 0.20 11.09 -1.30
C GLY A 17 0.15 9.85 -0.40
N GLY A 18 -0.47 8.76 -0.85
CA GLY A 18 -0.54 7.48 -0.13
C GLY A 18 -1.88 7.21 0.57
N LEU A 19 -1.89 6.23 1.47
CA LEU A 19 -3.08 5.69 2.13
C LEU A 19 -3.51 6.55 3.33
N ILE A 20 -4.81 6.72 3.52
CA ILE A 20 -5.40 7.22 4.76
C ILE A 20 -5.25 6.13 5.85
N PRO A 21 -4.68 6.43 7.02
CA PRO A 21 -4.52 5.49 8.12
C PRO A 21 -5.87 4.97 8.63
N ARG A 22 -5.86 3.76 9.22
CA ARG A 22 -7.03 3.10 9.85
C ARG A 22 -8.22 2.95 8.89
N ARG A 23 -7.93 2.61 7.62
CA ARG A 23 -8.93 2.27 6.60
C ARG A 23 -8.62 0.94 5.93
N VAL A 24 -9.65 0.29 5.44
CA VAL A 24 -9.56 -0.91 4.62
C VAL A 24 -9.47 -0.51 3.15
N TYR A 25 -8.55 -1.11 2.42
CA TYR A 25 -8.37 -0.92 0.97
C TYR A 25 -8.60 -2.25 0.26
N LEU A 26 -9.40 -2.24 -0.80
CA LEU A 26 -9.62 -3.41 -1.65
C LEU A 26 -8.79 -3.27 -2.92
N ILE A 27 -7.94 -4.26 -3.20
CA ILE A 27 -7.16 -4.33 -4.44
C ILE A 27 -7.89 -5.29 -5.39
N SER A 28 -8.48 -4.75 -6.45
CA SER A 28 -9.24 -5.51 -7.46
C SER A 28 -8.70 -5.30 -8.87
N GLY A 29 -8.71 -6.35 -9.70
CA GLY A 29 -8.27 -6.31 -11.09
C GLY A 29 -8.28 -7.69 -11.75
N PRO A 30 -8.09 -7.78 -13.08
CA PRO A 30 -8.13 -9.04 -13.82
C PRO A 30 -7.01 -10.02 -13.38
N PRO A 31 -7.14 -11.33 -13.68
CA PRO A 31 -6.05 -12.29 -13.50
C PRO A 31 -4.76 -11.82 -14.19
N GLY A 32 -3.61 -12.01 -13.55
CA GLY A 32 -2.32 -11.53 -14.09
C GLY A 32 -2.02 -10.04 -13.90
N ALA A 33 -2.93 -9.23 -13.35
CA ALA A 33 -2.71 -7.79 -13.12
C ALA A 33 -1.69 -7.44 -12.01
N GLY A 34 -0.93 -8.42 -11.50
CA GLY A 34 0.13 -8.16 -10.52
C GLY A 34 -0.33 -7.90 -9.07
N LYS A 35 -1.60 -8.18 -8.70
CA LYS A 35 -2.14 -7.95 -7.34
C LYS A 35 -1.31 -8.59 -6.22
N THR A 36 -0.85 -9.83 -6.41
CA THR A 36 0.00 -10.53 -5.43
C THR A 36 1.37 -9.86 -5.31
N LEU A 37 1.99 -9.51 -6.44
CA LEU A 37 3.27 -8.81 -6.43
C LEU A 37 3.14 -7.44 -5.74
N PHE A 38 2.04 -6.74 -6.01
CA PHE A 38 1.70 -5.48 -5.37
C PHE A 38 1.56 -5.64 -3.85
N ALA A 39 0.79 -6.63 -3.38
CA ALA A 39 0.61 -6.88 -1.95
C ALA A 39 1.94 -7.21 -1.25
N LEU A 40 2.78 -8.04 -1.87
CA LEU A 40 4.11 -8.37 -1.34
C LEU A 40 5.01 -7.14 -1.26
N HIS A 41 5.01 -6.30 -2.30
CA HIS A 41 5.81 -5.08 -2.31
C HIS A 41 5.36 -4.11 -1.21
N PHE A 42 4.05 -3.91 -1.06
CA PHE A 42 3.48 -3.08 0.00
C PHE A 42 3.86 -3.58 1.40
N LEU A 43 3.71 -4.88 1.66
CA LEU A 43 4.09 -5.49 2.94
C LEU A 43 5.59 -5.34 3.22
N ASN A 44 6.43 -5.59 2.21
CA ASN A 44 7.88 -5.47 2.34
C ASN A 44 8.32 -4.03 2.62
N GLU A 45 7.71 -3.04 1.98
CA GLU A 45 7.96 -1.62 2.27
C GLU A 45 7.47 -1.23 3.67
N GLY A 46 6.32 -1.75 4.13
CA GLY A 46 5.86 -1.59 5.50
C GLY A 46 6.86 -2.14 6.52
N VAL A 47 7.36 -3.36 6.31
CA VAL A 47 8.38 -3.98 7.18
C VAL A 47 9.67 -3.14 7.23
N LYS A 48 10.16 -2.67 6.08
CA LYS A 48 11.36 -1.80 6.02
C LYS A 48 11.18 -0.49 6.80
N ARG A 49 9.96 0.02 6.85
CA ARG A 49 9.59 1.24 7.58
C ARG A 49 9.32 1.00 9.07
N GLY A 50 9.42 -0.26 9.53
CA GLY A 50 9.10 -0.65 10.89
C GLY A 50 7.61 -0.62 11.20
N GLU A 51 6.76 -0.60 10.17
CA GLU A 51 5.32 -0.76 10.33
C GLU A 51 5.04 -2.18 10.80
N ARG A 52 4.42 -2.29 11.96
CA ARG A 52 3.97 -3.57 12.53
C ARG A 52 2.46 -3.62 12.48
N GLU A 53 1.95 -4.85 12.40
CA GLU A 53 0.53 -5.13 12.59
C GLU A 53 0.04 -4.41 13.84
N HIS A 54 -0.79 -3.37 13.65
CA HIS A 54 -1.51 -2.74 14.73
C HIS A 54 -2.74 -3.61 14.98
N SER A 55 -2.60 -4.60 15.85
CA SER A 55 -3.72 -5.31 16.47
C SER A 55 -4.58 -4.37 17.31
#